data_AF-A0A1G5GD06-F1
#
_entry.id   AF-A0A1G5GD06-F1
#
_cell.length_a   1.000
_cell.length_b   1.000
_cell.length_c   1.000
_cell.angle_alpha   90.00
_cell.angle_beta   90.00
_cell.angle_gamma   90.00
#
_symmetry.space_group_name_H-M   'P 1'
#
loop_
_entity.id
_entity.type
_entity.pdbx_description
1 polymer ?
#
loop_
_entity_poly.entity_id
_entity_poly.type
_entity_poly.pdbx_seq_one_letter_code
_entity_poly.pdbx_strand_id
1 'polypeptide(L)'
;MSLDLCVYNKKKAPTEPIEFLKWFYERTTWDGDRDYYDTKGTDQDLVDFFLEMVKICPAMNGPYAPSKEEIEENPELEDSPLITEYSIGEDLIYMGFSYNAPSEVFVQLEEIAYKHGLGYFDMFFMHLDAKTKINVPQISKEQLEKGITEEIPKKNESILKRIFRFIK
;
A
#
# COMPACT_ATOMS: atom_id res chain seq x y z
N MET A 1 2.21 -16.32 -4.73
CA MET A 1 1.26 -15.21 -4.97
C MET A 1 1.67 -14.10 -4.04
N SER A 2 1.97 -12.93 -4.57
CA SER A 2 2.29 -11.74 -3.77
C SER A 2 0.99 -11.05 -3.34
N LEU A 3 1.01 -10.41 -2.18
CA LEU A 3 0.05 -9.34 -1.90
C LEU A 3 0.64 -8.07 -2.48
N ASP A 4 -0.07 -7.47 -3.43
CA ASP A 4 0.40 -6.29 -4.14
C ASP A 4 -0.31 -5.04 -3.64
N LEU A 5 0.46 -4.15 -3.02
CA LEU A 5 -0.02 -2.93 -2.40
C LEU A 5 0.59 -1.70 -3.07
N CYS A 6 -0.16 -0.61 -3.07
CA CYS A 6 0.28 0.66 -3.64
C CYS A 6 -0.02 1.81 -2.68
N VAL A 7 0.98 2.67 -2.48
CA VAL A 7 0.84 3.94 -1.76
C VAL A 7 1.11 5.07 -2.74
N TYR A 8 0.27 6.10 -2.75
CA TYR A 8 0.30 7.13 -3.79
C TYR A 8 0.05 8.54 -3.28
N ASN A 9 0.48 9.53 -4.07
CA ASN A 9 0.19 10.93 -3.82
C ASN A 9 -1.27 11.26 -4.19
N LYS A 10 -2.12 11.47 -3.17
CA LYS A 10 -3.55 11.83 -3.34
C LYS A 10 -3.79 13.10 -4.15
N LYS A 11 -2.83 14.02 -4.20
CA LYS A 11 -2.96 15.29 -4.96
C LYS A 11 -2.81 15.06 -6.47
N LYS A 12 -2.24 13.93 -6.89
CA LYS A 12 -1.99 13.57 -8.29
C LYS A 12 -2.91 12.45 -8.78
N ALA A 13 -3.37 11.58 -7.88
CA ALA A 13 -4.26 10.48 -8.23
C ALA A 13 -5.70 10.96 -8.53
N PRO A 14 -6.36 10.41 -9.57
CA PRO A 14 -7.78 10.66 -9.80
C PRO A 14 -8.66 10.12 -8.67
N THR A 15 -9.78 10.78 -8.40
CA THR A 15 -10.74 10.36 -7.36
C THR A 15 -11.81 9.41 -7.87
N GLU A 16 -12.10 9.43 -9.18
CA GLU A 16 -13.08 8.53 -9.79
C GLU A 16 -12.47 7.13 -9.98
N PRO A 17 -13.11 6.05 -9.52
CA PRO A 17 -12.45 4.74 -9.43
C PRO A 17 -11.89 4.19 -10.75
N ILE A 18 -12.59 4.39 -11.86
CA ILE A 18 -12.14 3.92 -13.18
C ILE A 18 -10.97 4.77 -13.70
N GLU A 19 -11.00 6.08 -13.47
CA GLU A 19 -9.89 6.96 -13.84
C GLU A 19 -8.67 6.71 -12.95
N PHE A 20 -8.88 6.40 -11.68
CA PHE A 20 -7.82 5.97 -10.77
C PHE A 20 -7.15 4.70 -11.28
N LEU A 21 -7.92 3.68 -11.70
CA LEU A 21 -7.34 2.46 -12.24
C LEU A 21 -6.54 2.70 -13.53
N LYS A 22 -7.07 3.50 -14.46
CA LYS A 22 -6.32 3.84 -15.69
C LYS A 22 -5.00 4.51 -15.35
N TRP A 23 -5.05 5.52 -14.49
CA TRP A 23 -3.86 6.21 -13.99
C TRP A 23 -2.89 5.23 -13.32
N PHE A 24 -3.38 4.36 -12.43
CA PHE A 24 -2.55 3.37 -11.75
C PHE A 24 -1.85 2.44 -12.75
N TYR A 25 -2.58 1.84 -13.69
CA TYR A 25 -1.99 0.93 -14.68
C TYR A 25 -0.99 1.64 -15.61
N GLU A 26 -1.24 2.89 -15.98
CA GLU A 26 -0.28 3.70 -16.74
C GLU A 26 1.01 3.94 -15.94
N ARG A 27 0.89 4.21 -14.64
CA ARG A 27 2.03 4.49 -13.75
C ARG A 27 2.84 3.24 -13.38
N THR A 28 2.23 2.06 -13.43
CA THR A 28 2.89 0.78 -13.13
C THR A 28 3.31 0.00 -14.38
N THR A 29 3.50 0.69 -15.52
CA THR A 29 4.11 0.09 -16.72
C THR A 29 5.61 -0.12 -16.56
N TRP A 30 6.26 0.69 -15.71
CA TRP A 30 7.69 0.64 -15.41
C TRP A 30 8.60 0.77 -16.65
N ASP A 31 8.14 1.50 -17.68
CA ASP A 31 8.82 1.64 -18.97
C ASP A 31 9.67 2.93 -19.08
N GLY A 32 9.77 3.70 -17.99
CA GLY A 32 10.55 4.94 -17.92
C GLY A 32 12.06 4.72 -17.79
N ASP A 33 12.83 5.77 -18.12
CA ASP A 33 14.30 5.79 -18.06
C ASP A 33 14.85 6.02 -16.62
N ARG A 34 14.11 5.59 -15.60
CA ARG A 34 14.47 5.78 -14.19
C ARG A 34 14.80 4.45 -13.52
N ASP A 35 15.62 4.53 -12.48
CA ASP A 35 15.79 3.44 -11.54
C ASP A 35 14.59 3.43 -10.57
N TYR A 36 13.82 2.34 -10.59
CA TYR A 36 12.67 2.15 -9.71
C TYR A 36 13.05 1.56 -8.34
N TYR A 37 14.34 1.30 -8.09
CA TYR A 37 14.84 0.94 -6.77
C TYR A 37 15.42 2.13 -5.99
N ASP A 38 15.44 3.33 -6.60
CA ASP A 38 15.90 4.58 -5.98
C ASP A 38 14.74 5.57 -5.76
N THR A 39 14.89 6.42 -4.75
CA THR A 39 13.95 7.49 -4.36
C THR A 39 14.13 8.77 -5.17
N LYS A 40 15.15 8.82 -6.04
CA LYS A 40 15.44 10.01 -6.86
C LYS A 40 14.28 10.35 -7.79
N GLY A 41 13.76 11.57 -7.67
CA GLY A 41 12.65 12.05 -8.49
C GLY A 41 11.27 11.60 -7.98
N THR A 42 11.19 11.04 -6.78
CA THR A 42 9.94 10.69 -6.09
C THR A 42 9.48 11.85 -5.22
N ASP A 43 8.16 12.03 -5.08
CA ASP A 43 7.59 13.04 -4.18
C ASP A 43 8.08 12.85 -2.74
N GLN A 44 8.39 13.96 -2.05
CA GLN A 44 9.00 13.91 -0.72
C GLN A 44 8.17 13.11 0.30
N ASP A 45 6.84 13.28 0.32
CA ASP A 45 5.96 12.55 1.23
C ASP A 45 6.05 11.01 1.01
N LEU A 46 6.25 10.57 -0.24
CA LEU A 46 6.47 9.16 -0.59
C LEU A 46 7.88 8.68 -0.19
N VAL A 47 8.89 9.53 -0.33
CA VAL A 47 10.26 9.24 0.14
C VAL A 47 10.26 9.06 1.66
N ASP A 48 9.58 9.94 2.40
CA ASP A 48 9.50 9.88 3.86
C ASP A 48 8.75 8.63 4.32
N PHE A 49 7.65 8.27 3.64
CA PHE A 49 6.95 7.01 3.81
C PHE A 49 7.88 5.80 3.58
N PHE A 50 8.61 5.77 2.47
CA PHE A 50 9.49 4.67 2.11
C PHE A 50 10.61 4.48 3.13
N LEU A 51 11.27 5.56 3.55
CA LEU A 51 12.37 5.50 4.52
C LEU A 51 11.91 5.06 5.93
N GLU A 52 10.63 5.21 6.25
CA GLU A 52 10.02 4.63 7.44
C GLU A 52 9.69 3.15 7.24
N MET A 53 9.06 2.80 6.11
CA MET A 53 8.66 1.41 5.81
C MET A 53 9.84 0.47 5.61
N VAL A 54 10.92 0.89 4.96
CA VAL A 54 12.06 0.02 4.64
C VAL A 54 12.80 -0.48 5.90
N LYS A 55 12.58 0.17 7.05
CA LYS A 55 13.08 -0.27 8.36
C LYS A 55 12.27 -1.43 8.94
N ILE A 56 11.02 -1.60 8.50
CA ILE A 56 10.08 -2.64 8.94
C ILE A 56 10.10 -3.79 7.91
N CYS A 57 10.08 -3.43 6.64
CA CYS A 57 10.05 -4.32 5.49
C CYS A 57 11.24 -3.98 4.58
N PRO A 58 12.42 -4.61 4.80
CA PRO A 58 13.60 -4.27 4.03
C PRO A 58 13.40 -4.49 2.53
N ALA A 59 14.04 -3.66 1.72
CA ALA A 59 13.95 -3.77 0.27
C ALA A 59 14.65 -5.04 -0.21
N MET A 60 14.05 -5.72 -1.17
CA MET A 60 14.67 -6.90 -1.81
C MET A 60 15.84 -6.50 -2.72
N ASN A 61 15.76 -5.34 -3.36
CA ASN A 61 16.70 -4.90 -4.38
C ASN A 61 17.11 -3.44 -4.20
N GLY A 62 18.22 -3.07 -4.85
CA GLY A 62 18.69 -1.70 -4.95
C GLY A 62 19.46 -1.20 -3.72
N PRO A 63 19.67 0.12 -3.61
CA PRO A 63 20.55 0.72 -2.60
C PRO A 63 20.05 0.59 -1.16
N TYR A 64 18.80 0.17 -0.96
CA TYR A 64 18.19 0.00 0.36
C TYR A 64 18.04 -1.47 0.77
N ALA A 65 18.53 -2.40 -0.06
CA ALA A 65 18.56 -3.81 0.31
C ALA A 65 19.64 -4.09 1.36
N PRO A 66 19.46 -5.08 2.24
CA PRO A 66 20.50 -5.51 3.17
C PRO A 66 21.81 -5.81 2.43
N SER A 67 22.90 -5.29 2.95
CA SER A 67 24.25 -5.59 2.46
C SER A 67 24.61 -7.06 2.69
N LYS A 68 25.62 -7.54 1.98
CA LYS A 68 26.12 -8.91 2.17
C LYS A 68 26.61 -9.13 3.60
N GLU A 69 27.26 -8.12 4.16
CA GLU A 69 27.74 -8.13 5.53
C GLU A 69 26.56 -8.26 6.53
N GLU A 70 25.46 -7.52 6.32
CA GLU A 70 24.26 -7.63 7.15
C GLU A 70 23.60 -9.00 7.04
N ILE A 71 23.57 -9.61 5.84
CA ILE A 71 23.05 -10.97 5.62
C ILE A 71 23.98 -12.01 6.26
N GLU A 72 25.30 -11.86 6.19
CA GLU A 72 26.25 -12.77 6.84
C GLU A 72 26.12 -12.74 8.37
N GLU A 73 25.88 -11.55 8.95
CA GLU A 73 25.63 -11.37 10.38
C GLU A 73 24.25 -11.88 10.80
N ASN A 74 23.25 -11.81 9.91
CA ASN A 74 21.90 -12.28 10.13
C ASN A 74 21.31 -12.99 8.90
N PRO A 75 21.63 -14.29 8.70
CA PRO A 75 21.19 -15.04 7.51
C PRO A 75 19.67 -15.15 7.35
N GLU A 76 18.90 -15.00 8.44
CA GLU A 76 17.44 -15.02 8.38
C GLU A 76 16.85 -13.80 7.65
N LEU A 77 17.65 -12.75 7.40
CA LEU A 77 17.20 -11.59 6.62
C LEU A 77 16.92 -11.94 5.16
N GLU A 78 17.73 -12.80 4.53
CA GLU A 78 17.60 -13.12 3.11
C GLU A 78 16.28 -13.83 2.79
N ASP A 79 15.86 -14.74 3.67
CA ASP A 79 14.63 -15.52 3.54
C ASP A 79 13.45 -14.93 4.35
N SER A 80 13.63 -13.73 4.92
CA SER A 80 12.61 -13.12 5.78
C SER A 80 11.32 -12.85 4.98
N PRO A 81 10.14 -13.19 5.53
CA PRO A 81 8.86 -12.89 4.88
C PRO A 81 8.56 -11.38 4.78
N LEU A 82 9.39 -10.54 5.43
CA LEU A 82 9.30 -9.09 5.39
C LEU A 82 10.15 -8.46 4.29
N ILE A 83 11.04 -9.22 3.63
CA ILE A 83 11.71 -8.76 2.42
C ILE A 83 10.65 -8.44 1.37
N THR A 84 10.66 -7.20 0.90
CA THR A 84 9.59 -6.64 0.08
C THR A 84 10.17 -6.13 -1.23
N GLU A 85 9.51 -6.48 -2.34
CA GLU A 85 9.84 -5.92 -3.64
C GLU A 85 9.23 -4.53 -3.75
N TYR A 86 10.07 -3.51 -3.89
CA TYR A 86 9.64 -2.12 -4.07
C TYR A 86 9.84 -1.68 -5.51
N SER A 87 8.83 -1.02 -6.08
CA SER A 87 8.97 -0.19 -7.28
C SER A 87 8.58 1.24 -6.93
N ILE A 88 9.57 2.12 -6.90
CA ILE A 88 9.50 3.51 -6.44
C ILE A 88 9.33 4.42 -7.65
N GLY A 89 8.09 4.83 -7.91
CA GLY A 89 7.72 5.76 -8.98
C GLY A 89 7.81 7.23 -8.55
N GLU A 90 7.36 8.14 -9.41
CA GLU A 90 7.34 9.58 -9.11
C GLU A 90 6.27 9.93 -8.08
N ASP A 91 5.08 9.36 -8.25
CA ASP A 91 3.84 9.69 -7.54
C ASP A 91 3.16 8.47 -6.90
N LEU A 92 3.81 7.30 -6.95
CA LEU A 92 3.41 6.10 -6.23
C LEU A 92 4.61 5.23 -5.85
N ILE A 93 4.41 4.37 -4.85
CA ILE A 93 5.29 3.26 -4.49
C ILE A 93 4.44 1.99 -4.51
N TYR A 94 4.88 1.02 -5.32
CA TYR A 94 4.32 -0.32 -5.38
C TYR A 94 5.15 -1.25 -4.50
N MET A 95 4.48 -2.17 -3.81
CA MET A 95 5.07 -3.13 -2.88
C MET A 95 4.52 -4.52 -3.13
N GLY A 96 5.40 -5.46 -3.47
CA GLY A 96 5.10 -6.89 -3.57
C GLY A 96 5.57 -7.61 -2.30
N PHE A 97 4.61 -8.14 -1.53
CA PHE A 97 4.90 -8.88 -0.30
C PHE A 97 4.89 -10.39 -0.51
N SER A 98 5.69 -11.09 0.29
CA SER A 98 5.60 -12.55 0.41
C SER A 98 4.23 -12.99 0.94
N TYR A 99 3.77 -14.17 0.51
CA TYR A 99 2.54 -14.78 1.05
C TYR A 99 2.62 -15.02 2.57
N ASN A 100 3.84 -15.17 3.10
CA ASN A 100 4.09 -15.44 4.51
C ASN A 100 4.26 -14.16 5.34
N ALA A 101 4.10 -12.97 4.75
CA ALA A 101 4.18 -11.71 5.47
C ALA A 101 3.12 -11.68 6.60
N PRO A 102 3.49 -11.31 7.83
CA PRO A 102 2.54 -11.14 8.93
C PRO A 102 1.47 -10.10 8.59
N SER A 103 0.21 -10.37 8.88
CA SER A 103 -0.90 -9.48 8.50
C SER A 103 -0.85 -8.12 9.22
N GLU A 104 -0.20 -8.06 10.39
CA GLU A 104 0.01 -6.84 11.17
C GLU A 104 0.84 -5.79 10.41
N VAL A 105 1.68 -6.21 9.46
CA VAL A 105 2.48 -5.31 8.61
C VAL A 105 1.57 -4.42 7.77
N PHE A 106 0.47 -4.96 7.26
CA PHE A 106 -0.44 -4.21 6.39
C PHE A 106 -1.18 -3.10 7.15
N VAL A 107 -1.45 -3.32 8.44
CA VAL A 107 -2.01 -2.28 9.32
C VAL A 107 -0.99 -1.15 9.54
N GLN A 108 0.27 -1.50 9.81
CA GLN A 108 1.34 -0.50 9.99
C GLN A 108 1.58 0.31 8.71
N LEU A 109 1.60 -0.36 7.56
CA LEU A 109 1.76 0.27 6.25
C LEU A 109 0.64 1.29 6.00
N GLU A 110 -0.62 0.90 6.22
CA GLU A 110 -1.77 1.79 6.07
C GLU A 110 -1.66 3.00 7.03
N GLU A 111 -1.30 2.78 8.29
CA GLU A 111 -1.13 3.84 9.30
C GLU A 111 0.01 4.81 8.93
N ILE A 112 1.15 4.30 8.46
CA ILE A 112 2.29 5.12 8.02
C ILE A 112 1.92 5.90 6.75
N ALA A 113 1.22 5.30 5.80
CA ALA A 113 0.73 5.99 4.61
C ALA A 113 -0.18 7.17 4.98
N TYR A 114 -1.13 6.97 5.91
CA TYR A 114 -2.01 8.05 6.37
C TYR A 114 -1.28 9.11 7.20
N LYS A 115 -0.32 8.72 8.04
CA LYS A 115 0.56 9.65 8.78
C LYS A 115 1.27 10.62 7.83
N HIS A 116 1.73 10.14 6.67
CA HIS A 116 2.37 10.96 5.63
C HIS A 116 1.37 11.63 4.67
N GLY A 117 0.07 11.53 4.94
CA GLY A 117 -0.95 12.17 4.13
C GLY A 117 -1.09 11.57 2.72
N LEU A 118 -0.71 10.30 2.54
CA LEU A 118 -0.78 9.56 1.28
C LEU A 118 -2.08 8.77 1.15
N GLY A 119 -2.31 8.22 -0.04
CA GLY A 119 -3.40 7.29 -0.33
C GLY A 119 -2.88 5.86 -0.33
N TYR A 120 -3.77 4.91 -0.07
CA TYR A 120 -3.47 3.48 0.01
C TYR A 120 -4.39 2.71 -0.95
N PHE A 121 -3.86 1.72 -1.64
CA PHE A 121 -4.58 0.89 -2.59
C PHE A 121 -4.12 -0.57 -2.50
N ASP A 122 -5.05 -1.45 -2.19
CA ASP A 122 -4.85 -2.90 -2.12
C ASP A 122 -5.50 -3.57 -3.33
N MET A 123 -4.67 -4.20 -4.19
CA MET A 123 -5.18 -4.85 -5.39
C MET A 123 -5.85 -6.20 -5.12
N PHE A 124 -5.62 -6.83 -3.97
CA PHE A 124 -6.19 -8.13 -3.67
C PHE A 124 -7.72 -8.11 -3.62
N PHE A 125 -8.31 -6.97 -3.22
CA PHE A 125 -9.75 -6.78 -3.17
C PHE A 125 -10.38 -6.28 -4.49
N MET A 126 -9.62 -6.27 -5.59
CA MET A 126 -10.19 -5.96 -6.92
C MET A 126 -10.94 -7.17 -7.49
N HIS A 127 -12.27 -7.15 -7.39
CA HIS A 127 -13.12 -7.99 -8.23
C HIS A 127 -13.63 -7.16 -9.43
N LEU A 128 -13.26 -7.53 -10.66
CA LEU A 128 -13.64 -6.82 -11.88
C LEU A 128 -15.00 -7.26 -12.44
N ASP A 129 -15.94 -7.72 -11.61
CA ASP A 129 -17.29 -7.98 -12.12
C ASP A 129 -18.05 -6.65 -12.32
N ALA A 130 -19.01 -6.63 -13.25
CA ALA A 130 -19.75 -5.42 -13.62
C ALA A 130 -20.58 -4.78 -12.48
N LYS A 131 -20.56 -5.35 -11.27
CA LYS A 131 -21.32 -4.90 -10.10
C LYS A 131 -20.43 -4.51 -8.93
N THR A 132 -19.13 -4.83 -8.96
CA THR A 132 -18.20 -4.54 -7.89
C THR A 132 -17.85 -3.05 -7.93
N LYS A 133 -18.13 -2.36 -6.83
CA LYS A 133 -17.66 -1.00 -6.61
C LYS A 133 -16.23 -1.06 -6.09
N ILE A 134 -15.31 -0.45 -6.82
CA ILE A 134 -13.95 -0.25 -6.35
C ILE A 134 -13.99 0.93 -5.37
N ASN A 135 -13.78 0.63 -4.09
CA ASN A 135 -13.57 1.66 -3.09
C ASN A 135 -12.09 2.02 -3.12
N VAL A 136 -11.75 3.20 -3.64
CA VAL A 136 -10.41 3.76 -3.52
C VAL A 136 -10.43 4.65 -2.28
N PRO A 137 -9.87 4.23 -1.13
CA PRO A 137 -9.86 5.06 0.06
C PRO A 137 -8.94 6.26 -0.18
N GLN A 138 -9.57 7.41 -0.46
CA GLN A 138 -8.91 8.72 -0.60
C GLN A 138 -8.84 9.48 0.74
N ILE A 139 -9.35 8.88 1.81
CA ILE A 139 -9.49 9.48 3.14
C ILE A 139 -8.80 8.59 4.18
N SER A 140 -8.13 9.20 5.16
CA SER A 140 -7.44 8.50 6.25
C SER A 140 -8.39 7.62 7.07
N LYS A 141 -7.85 6.64 7.79
CA LYS A 141 -8.60 5.82 8.76
C LYS A 141 -9.39 6.69 9.74
N GLU A 142 -8.81 7.78 10.26
CA GLU A 142 -9.55 8.70 11.13
C GLU A 142 -10.68 9.44 10.38
N GLN A 143 -10.50 9.79 9.11
CA GLN A 143 -11.56 10.40 8.30
C GLN A 143 -12.67 9.40 7.96
N LEU A 144 -12.34 8.12 7.75
CA LEU A 144 -13.29 7.02 7.62
C LEU A 144 -14.07 6.82 8.91
N GLU A 145 -13.38 6.71 10.05
CA GLU A 145 -13.97 6.51 11.36
C GLU A 145 -14.85 7.70 11.79
N LYS A 146 -14.43 8.94 11.50
CA LYS A 146 -15.24 10.15 11.73
C LYS A 146 -16.42 10.29 10.76
N GLY A 147 -16.31 9.78 9.54
CA GLY A 147 -17.44 9.74 8.58
C GLY A 147 -18.48 8.68 8.91
N ILE A 148 -18.10 7.63 9.66
CA ILE A 148 -19.00 6.57 10.14
C ILE A 148 -19.88 7.04 11.31
N THR A 149 -19.44 8.03 12.09
CA THR A 149 -20.19 8.55 13.25
C THR A 149 -21.31 9.53 12.88
N GLU A 150 -21.32 10.08 11.66
CA GLU A 150 -22.38 10.95 11.16
C GLU A 150 -23.33 10.17 10.22
N GLU A 151 -24.38 9.62 10.83
CA GLU A 151 -25.58 8.99 10.23
C GLU A 151 -25.38 7.95 9.11
N ILE A 152 -25.14 6.69 9.50
CA ILE A 152 -25.52 5.54 8.67
C ILE A 152 -27.06 5.44 8.63
N PRO A 153 -27.71 5.49 7.44
CA PRO A 153 -29.14 5.26 7.35
C PRO A 153 -29.48 3.87 7.88
N LYS A 154 -30.44 3.79 8.82
CA LYS A 154 -30.85 2.60 9.60
C LYS A 154 -31.13 1.31 8.81
N LYS A 155 -31.12 1.33 7.48
CA LYS A 155 -31.37 0.17 6.61
C LYS A 155 -30.16 -0.76 6.47
N ASN A 156 -28.93 -0.30 6.75
CA ASN A 156 -27.70 -1.08 6.52
C ASN A 156 -27.06 -1.68 7.79
N GLU A 157 -27.63 -1.47 8.98
CA GLU A 157 -27.10 -2.01 10.25
C GLU A 157 -27.01 -3.55 10.27
N SER A 158 -27.92 -4.25 9.59
CA SER A 158 -28.01 -5.72 9.68
C SER A 158 -26.90 -6.44 8.90
N ILE A 159 -26.37 -5.79 7.86
CA ILE A 159 -25.30 -6.34 7.01
C ILE A 159 -23.96 -6.22 7.74
N LEU A 160 -23.71 -5.07 8.39
CA LEU A 160 -22.46 -4.84 9.12
C LEU A 160 -22.38 -5.63 10.44
N LYS A 161 -23.49 -5.79 11.18
CA LYS A 161 -23.53 -6.67 12.38
C LYS A 161 -23.23 -8.14 12.08
N ARG A 162 -23.36 -8.57 10.81
CA ARG A 162 -23.00 -9.92 10.36
C ARG A 162 -21.52 -10.08 10.09
N ILE A 163 -20.85 -9.04 9.59
CA ILE A 163 -19.42 -9.03 9.28
C ILE A 163 -18.60 -8.97 10.58
N PHE A 164 -19.01 -8.13 11.53
CA PHE A 164 -18.31 -7.98 12.82
C PHE A 164 -18.56 -9.11 13.84
N ARG A 165 -19.35 -10.13 13.51
CA ARG A 165 -19.59 -11.28 14.41
C ARG A 165 -18.52 -12.37 14.34
N PHE A 166 -17.63 -12.31 13.34
CA PHE A 166 -16.61 -13.33 13.10
C PHE A 166 -15.21 -12.94 13.58
N ILE A 167 -15.07 -11.81 14.25
CA ILE A 167 -13.83 -11.43 14.93
C ILE A 167 -14.10 -11.55 16.43
N LYS A 168 -13.79 -12.73 16.98
CA LYS A 168 -13.66 -12.96 18.41
C LYS A 168 -12.57 -13.98 18.68
#